data_AF-A0A8S3KDH2-F1
#
_entry.id   AF-A0A8S3KDH2-F1
#
_cell.length_a   1.000
_cell.length_b   1.000
_cell.length_c   1.000
_cell.angle_alpha   90.00
_cell.angle_beta   90.00
_cell.angle_gamma   90.00
#
_symmetry.space_group_name_H-M   'P 1'
#
loop_
_entity.id
_entity.type
_entity.pdbx_description
1 polymer ?
#
loop_
_entity_poly.entity_id
_entity_poly.type
_entity_poly.pdbx_seq_one_letter_code
_entity_poly.pdbx_strand_id
1 'polypeptide(L)'
;LDEDYHMSCSLNQHYRFECLSEKKCLSSIMIEDGMIDCLKGEDEIDEEHRNYETQPIFSMLCDSYQDMLSGLVGDGNETDETDCEPWVCDNLYT
;
A
#
# COMPACT_ATOMS: atom_id res chain seq x y z
N LEU A 1 -21.58 4.77 -16.15
CA LEU A 1 -20.32 4.08 -15.82
C LEU A 1 -20.62 3.20 -14.62
N ASP A 2 -20.21 1.96 -14.65
CA ASP A 2 -20.45 0.97 -13.59
C ASP A 2 -19.70 1.29 -12.28
N GLU A 3 -18.71 2.17 -12.35
CA GLU A 3 -17.89 2.62 -11.23
C GLU A 3 -18.63 3.56 -10.26
N ASP A 4 -19.58 4.34 -10.79
CA ASP A 4 -20.45 5.26 -10.02
C ASP A 4 -21.57 4.51 -9.28
N TYR A 5 -21.66 3.19 -9.47
CA TYR A 5 -22.64 2.37 -8.79
C TYR A 5 -22.22 2.16 -7.34
N HIS A 6 -23.11 2.45 -6.39
CA HIS A 6 -22.86 2.36 -4.93
C HIS A 6 -22.42 0.96 -4.43
N MET A 7 -22.58 -0.09 -5.24
CA MET A 7 -22.08 -1.44 -4.94
C MET A 7 -21.11 -1.95 -6.01
N SER A 8 -20.42 -1.04 -6.72
CA SER A 8 -19.38 -1.36 -7.69
C SER A 8 -18.35 -2.33 -7.09
N CYS A 9 -17.92 -2.10 -5.84
CA CYS A 9 -17.02 -2.98 -5.09
C CYS A 9 -17.58 -4.37 -4.77
N SER A 10 -18.89 -4.56 -4.78
CA SER A 10 -19.53 -5.85 -4.53
C SER A 10 -19.67 -6.71 -5.79
N LEU A 11 -19.39 -6.14 -6.97
CA LEU A 11 -19.45 -6.83 -8.26
C LEU A 11 -18.09 -7.47 -8.57
N ASN A 12 -17.88 -8.70 -8.08
CA ASN A 12 -16.76 -9.57 -8.44
C ASN A 12 -15.37 -8.98 -8.09
N GLN A 13 -14.99 -9.15 -6.82
CA GLN A 13 -13.78 -8.58 -6.20
C GLN A 13 -12.46 -8.92 -6.90
N HIS A 14 -12.40 -9.98 -7.70
CA HIS A 14 -11.14 -10.40 -8.34
C HIS A 14 -10.67 -9.51 -9.49
N TYR A 15 -11.57 -8.71 -10.07
CA TYR A 15 -11.25 -7.88 -11.24
C TYR A 15 -11.45 -6.39 -10.96
N ARG A 16 -11.59 -6.02 -9.69
CA ARG A 16 -11.82 -4.65 -9.26
C ARG A 16 -10.77 -4.23 -8.25
N PHE A 17 -10.29 -3.02 -8.41
CA PHE A 17 -9.37 -2.37 -7.49
C PHE A 17 -10.17 -1.37 -6.64
N GLU A 18 -10.09 -1.50 -5.32
CA GLU A 18 -10.72 -0.54 -4.40
C GLU A 18 -9.69 0.52 -4.02
N CYS A 19 -10.03 1.79 -4.23
CA CYS A 19 -9.21 2.89 -3.72
C CYS A 19 -9.17 2.80 -2.18
N LEU A 20 -8.01 2.95 -1.57
CA LEU A 20 -7.82 3.03 -0.12
C LEU A 20 -8.40 4.34 0.43
N SER A 21 -8.26 5.44 -0.31
CA SER A 21 -8.74 6.76 0.13
C SER A 21 -10.24 6.97 0.02
N GLU A 22 -10.95 6.15 -0.75
CA GLU A 22 -12.39 6.30 -0.98
C GLU A 22 -13.05 4.97 -1.34
N LYS A 23 -14.36 4.84 -1.09
CA LYS A 23 -15.12 3.62 -1.45
C LYS A 23 -15.47 3.57 -2.94
N LYS A 24 -14.47 3.76 -3.79
CA LYS A 24 -14.58 3.68 -5.25
C LYS A 24 -13.87 2.41 -5.70
N CYS A 25 -14.53 1.67 -6.59
CA CYS A 25 -13.95 0.46 -7.16
C CYS A 25 -13.79 0.58 -8.66
N LEU A 26 -12.52 0.63 -9.06
CA LEU A 26 -12.07 0.75 -10.43
C LEU A 26 -11.99 -0.62 -11.10
N SER A 27 -12.17 -0.63 -12.40
CA SER A 27 -11.82 -1.77 -13.26
C SER A 27 -10.30 -1.91 -13.34
N SER A 28 -9.80 -3.15 -13.41
CA SER A 28 -8.36 -3.43 -13.53
C SER A 28 -7.67 -2.79 -14.75
N ILE A 29 -8.44 -2.32 -15.73
CA ILE A 29 -7.91 -1.64 -16.93
C ILE A 29 -7.57 -0.17 -16.68
N MET A 30 -8.07 0.40 -15.59
CA MET A 30 -7.86 1.79 -15.17
C MET A 30 -6.74 1.88 -14.13
N ILE A 31 -5.98 0.81 -13.97
CA ILE A 31 -4.81 0.77 -13.10
C ILE A 31 -3.59 1.02 -13.97
N GLU A 32 -2.76 1.99 -13.59
CA GLU A 32 -1.56 2.40 -14.32
C GLU A 32 -1.84 2.77 -15.79
N ASP A 33 -3.01 3.37 -16.05
CA ASP A 33 -3.41 3.79 -17.39
C ASP A 33 -2.90 5.20 -17.74
N GLY A 34 -2.28 5.88 -16.77
CA GLY A 34 -1.75 7.23 -16.85
C GLY A 34 -2.75 8.31 -16.41
N MET A 35 -3.95 7.94 -15.97
CA MET A 35 -4.98 8.84 -15.45
C MET A 35 -5.21 8.59 -13.97
N ILE A 36 -5.26 9.66 -13.18
CA ILE A 36 -5.57 9.57 -11.75
C ILE A 36 -7.09 9.44 -11.58
N ASP A 37 -7.56 8.24 -11.30
CA ASP A 37 -8.94 7.88 -11.03
C ASP A 37 -9.30 7.80 -9.54
N CYS A 38 -8.34 7.48 -8.66
CA CYS A 38 -8.53 7.58 -7.20
C CYS A 38 -8.16 8.98 -6.67
N LEU A 39 -8.82 9.46 -5.61
CA LEU A 39 -8.53 10.77 -4.99
C LEU A 39 -7.05 11.06 -4.67
N LYS A 40 -6.26 10.02 -4.36
CA LYS A 40 -4.82 10.13 -4.07
C LYS A 40 -3.91 9.55 -5.18
N GLY A 41 -4.46 9.07 -6.29
CA GLY A 41 -3.68 8.45 -7.36
C GLY A 41 -3.09 7.09 -7.00
N GLU A 42 -3.75 6.35 -6.10
CA GLU A 42 -3.35 5.00 -5.67
C GLU A 42 -3.42 3.96 -6.81
N ASP A 43 -4.24 4.24 -7.80
CA ASP A 43 -4.39 3.51 -9.05
C ASP A 43 -3.18 3.68 -10.00
N GLU A 44 -2.42 4.77 -9.85
CA GLU A 44 -1.32 5.16 -10.74
C GLU A 44 0.08 5.02 -10.13
N ILE A 45 0.17 4.47 -8.92
CA ILE A 45 1.43 4.10 -8.27
C ILE A 45 1.74 2.62 -8.54
N ASP A 46 3.03 2.26 -8.57
CA ASP A 46 3.41 0.87 -8.82
C ASP A 46 2.92 -0.07 -7.68
N GLU A 47 2.81 -1.37 -7.97
CA GLU A 47 2.38 -2.38 -6.98
C GLU A 47 3.28 -2.45 -5.73
N GLU A 48 4.55 -2.07 -5.83
CA GLU A 48 5.50 -2.02 -4.71
C GLU A 48 5.05 -0.93 -3.72
N HIS A 49 4.68 0.24 -4.26
CA HIS A 49 4.23 1.39 -3.49
C HIS A 49 2.79 1.29 -2.99
N ARG A 50 1.91 0.52 -3.65
CA ARG A 50 0.53 0.27 -3.17
C ARG A 50 0.47 -0.46 -1.84
N ASN A 51 1.42 -1.36 -1.57
CA ASN A 51 1.40 -2.19 -0.36
C ASN A 51 1.86 -1.43 0.90
N TYR A 52 2.68 -0.39 0.76
CA TYR A 52 3.19 0.37 1.91
C TYR A 52 2.11 1.05 2.75
N GLU A 53 0.98 1.46 2.16
CA GLU A 53 -0.11 2.08 2.93
C GLU A 53 -0.98 1.06 3.69
N THR A 54 -0.94 -0.24 3.38
CA THR A 54 -1.91 -1.21 3.92
C THR A 54 -1.40 -2.10 5.05
N GLN A 55 -0.09 -2.35 5.13
CA GLN A 55 0.60 -2.94 6.29
C GLN A 55 2.10 -3.09 6.00
N PRO A 56 3.01 -2.69 6.91
CA PRO A 56 4.40 -3.11 6.79
C PRO A 56 4.44 -4.64 6.84
N ILE A 57 4.91 -5.27 5.77
CA ILE A 57 5.21 -6.70 5.79
C ILE A 57 6.37 -6.87 6.77
N PHE A 58 6.23 -7.75 7.76
CA PHE A 58 7.25 -7.92 8.80
C PHE A 58 8.66 -8.17 8.25
N SER A 59 8.77 -8.77 7.07
CA SER A 59 10.05 -9.02 6.39
C SER A 59 10.73 -7.77 5.83
N MET A 60 10.01 -6.66 5.69
CA MET A 60 10.50 -5.35 5.21
C MET A 60 10.82 -4.41 6.37
N LEU A 61 10.61 -4.83 7.62
CA LEU A 61 11.03 -4.05 8.79
C LEU A 61 12.44 -4.47 9.17
N CYS A 62 13.33 -3.50 9.34
CA CYS A 62 14.72 -3.73 9.75
C CYS A 62 15.50 -4.64 8.77
N ASP A 63 15.24 -4.48 7.47
CA ASP A 63 15.83 -5.31 6.41
C ASP A 63 17.00 -4.62 5.67
N SER A 64 17.41 -3.45 6.17
CA SER A 64 18.43 -2.55 5.61
C SER A 64 18.00 -1.74 4.38
N TYR A 65 16.72 -1.79 3.98
CA TYR A 65 16.14 -0.90 2.99
C TYR A 65 15.15 0.05 3.65
N GLN A 66 15.16 1.32 3.23
CA GLN A 66 14.19 2.29 3.72
C GLN A 66 12.98 2.23 2.78
N ASP A 67 12.02 1.40 3.16
CA ASP A 67 10.82 1.13 2.38
C ASP A 67 9.66 2.05 2.77
N MET A 68 9.65 2.56 4.02
CA MET A 68 8.64 3.51 4.50
C MET A 68 9.14 4.96 4.55
N LEU A 69 8.29 5.88 4.08
CA LEU A 69 8.56 7.32 4.18
C LEU A 69 8.45 7.78 5.65
N SER A 70 9.46 8.51 6.14
CA SER A 70 9.70 8.84 7.57
C SER A 70 8.67 9.78 8.25
N GLY A 71 7.41 9.81 7.81
CA GLY A 71 6.41 10.82 8.20
C GLY A 71 5.11 10.29 8.83
N LEU A 72 4.94 8.98 9.00
CA LEU A 72 3.65 8.39 9.42
C LEU A 72 3.53 8.10 10.93
N VAL A 73 4.60 8.23 11.72
CA VAL A 73 4.56 8.05 13.19
C VAL A 73 5.29 9.24 13.83
N GLY A 74 4.66 9.86 14.82
CA GLY A 74 4.93 11.24 15.25
C GLY A 74 6.34 11.56 15.75
N ASP A 75 6.68 12.85 15.64
CA ASP A 75 7.82 13.55 16.25
C ASP A 75 9.20 12.87 16.16
N GLY A 76 9.55 12.40 14.96
CA GLY A 76 10.89 11.99 14.62
C GLY A 76 10.98 11.57 13.16
N ASN A 77 12.15 11.70 12.53
CA ASN A 77 12.47 11.08 11.24
C ASN A 77 12.60 9.55 11.41
N GLU A 78 11.62 8.92 12.06
CA GLU A 78 11.61 7.49 12.30
C GLU A 78 11.19 6.78 11.02
N THR A 79 11.88 5.70 10.73
CA THR A 79 11.66 4.83 9.58
C THR A 79 11.41 3.42 10.07
N ASP A 80 10.98 2.56 9.16
CA ASP A 80 11.01 1.10 9.27
C ASP A 80 12.38 0.53 9.68
N GLU A 81 13.45 1.31 9.54
CA GLU A 81 14.83 0.96 9.90
C GLU A 81 15.31 1.59 11.24
N THR A 82 14.39 2.17 12.01
CA THR A 82 14.70 2.76 13.33
C THR A 82 14.41 1.79 14.46
N ASP A 83 15.21 1.82 15.53
CA ASP A 83 15.07 0.94 16.71
C ASP A 83 15.03 -0.58 16.38
N CYS A 84 15.91 -1.01 15.46
CA CYS A 84 16.06 -2.42 15.05
C CYS A 84 16.84 -3.31 16.03
N GLU A 85 17.44 -2.76 17.08
CA GLU A 85 18.23 -3.53 18.06
C GLU A 85 17.50 -4.68 18.79
N PRO A 86 16.18 -4.62 19.09
CA PRO A 86 15.44 -5.77 19.61
C PRO A 86 15.07 -6.80 18.53
N TRP A 87 15.21 -6.44 17.25
CA TRP A 87 14.88 -7.26 16.07
C TRP A 87 16.15 -7.81 15.42
N VAL A 88 17.03 -8.43 16.21
CA VAL A 88 18.19 -9.12 15.64
C VAL A 88 17.66 -10.22 14.71
N CYS A 89 17.90 -10.10 13.39
CA CYS A 89 17.51 -11.09 12.38
C CYS A 89 18.32 -12.39 12.54
N ASP A 90 18.14 -13.08 13.65
CA ASP A 90 18.80 -14.35 13.93
C ASP A 90 17.93 -15.47 13.31
N ASN A 91 18.11 -15.69 12.01
CA ASN A 91 17.51 -16.81 11.25
C ASN A 91 18.10 -18.18 11.67
N LEU A 92 18.46 -18.35 12.95
CA LEU A 92 19.17 -19.51 13.48
C LEU A 92 18.26 -20.70 13.79
N TYR A 93 16.94 -20.56 13.61
CA TYR A 93 15.97 -21.64 13.75
C TYR A 93 15.05 -21.75 12.51
N THR A 94 15.61 -22.26 11.41
CA THR A 94 14.88 -23.17 10.50
C THR A 94 14.45 -24.45 11.20
#